data_AF-A0A5M6CVZ8-F1
#
_entry.id   AF-A0A5M6CVZ8-F1
#
_cell.length_a   1.000
_cell.length_b   1.000
_cell.length_c   1.000
_cell.angle_alpha   90.00
_cell.angle_beta   90.00
_cell.angle_gamma   90.00
#
_symmetry.space_group_name_H-M   'P 1'
#
loop_
_entity.id
_entity.type
_entity.pdbx_description
1 polymer ?
#
loop_
_entity_poly.entity_id
_entity_poly.type
_entity_poly.pdbx_seq_one_letter_code
_entity_poly.pdbx_strand_id
1 'polypeptide(L)'
;MSDLKYVFESAKIKHIVFKSKVKSYLYGSDTPLGPILNYRQCSFGEWIYDVGLTRFNNLPEMHELEKVHRDIHDHAIYLVNLKQADQTEKALAGLPQLEILAENIVKLLQQIQEKAEIS
;
A
#
# COMPACT_ATOMS: atom_id res chain seq x y z
N MET A 1 -0.34 2.35 23.79
CA MET A 1 0.82 2.71 22.95
C MET A 1 1.40 1.50 22.19
N SER A 2 1.40 0.28 22.75
CA SER A 2 1.85 -0.96 22.05
C SER A 2 1.11 -1.23 20.73
N ASP A 3 -0.19 -0.95 20.69
CA ASP A 3 -1.03 -1.34 19.55
C ASP A 3 -0.77 -0.50 18.30
N LEU A 4 -0.40 0.78 18.47
CA LEU A 4 -0.15 1.68 17.33
C LEU A 4 1.15 1.33 16.61
N LYS A 5 2.21 1.08 17.40
CA LYS A 5 3.48 0.57 16.89
C LYS A 5 3.29 -0.75 16.15
N TYR A 6 2.48 -1.66 16.71
CA TYR A 6 2.17 -2.93 16.07
C TYR A 6 1.46 -2.74 14.72
N VAL A 7 0.46 -1.86 14.65
CA VAL A 7 -0.25 -1.56 13.38
C VAL A 7 0.73 -1.05 12.33
N PHE A 8 1.65 -0.15 12.70
CA PHE A 8 2.54 0.48 11.72
C PHE A 8 3.60 -0.51 11.20
N GLU A 9 4.17 -1.32 12.09
CA GLU A 9 5.08 -2.39 11.68
C GLU A 9 4.35 -3.45 10.82
N SER A 10 3.11 -3.80 11.17
CA SER A 10 2.28 -4.70 10.39
C SER A 10 1.95 -4.14 9.00
N ALA A 11 1.62 -2.85 8.92
CA ALA A 11 1.36 -2.16 7.65
C ALA A 11 2.57 -2.18 6.72
N LYS A 12 3.78 -1.88 7.24
CA LYS A 12 5.04 -1.96 6.47
C LYS A 12 5.25 -3.37 5.90
N ILE A 13 5.12 -4.41 6.73
CA ILE A 13 5.27 -5.81 6.30
C ILE A 13 4.24 -6.17 5.22
N LYS A 14 2.97 -5.78 5.41
CA LYS A 14 1.89 -6.04 4.45
C LYS A 14 2.18 -5.40 3.08
N HIS A 15 2.74 -4.21 3.02
CA HIS A 15 3.14 -3.58 1.77
C HIS A 15 4.31 -4.29 1.08
N ILE A 16 5.30 -4.77 1.83
CA ILE A 16 6.40 -5.59 1.28
C ILE A 16 5.84 -6.87 0.65
N VAL A 17 4.91 -7.54 1.34
CA VAL A 17 4.25 -8.76 0.84
C VAL A 17 3.40 -8.45 -0.39
N PHE A 18 2.62 -7.37 -0.37
CA PHE A 18 1.82 -6.92 -1.50
C PHE A 18 2.67 -6.72 -2.76
N LYS A 19 3.76 -5.96 -2.63
CA LYS A 19 4.68 -5.67 -3.73
C LYS A 19 5.34 -6.93 -4.29
N SER A 20 5.72 -7.85 -3.40
CA SER A 20 6.28 -9.15 -3.79
C SER A 20 5.28 -9.97 -4.60
N LYS A 21 3.99 -10.01 -4.18
CA LYS A 21 2.93 -10.71 -4.91
C LYS A 21 2.68 -10.11 -6.30
N VAL A 22 2.58 -8.79 -6.41
CA VAL A 22 2.43 -8.11 -7.71
C VAL A 22 3.60 -8.45 -8.61
N LYS A 23 4.84 -8.31 -8.10
CA LYS A 23 6.06 -8.63 -8.87
C LYS A 23 6.06 -10.09 -9.35
N SER A 24 5.78 -11.06 -8.47
CA SER A 24 5.71 -12.48 -8.83
C SER A 24 4.69 -12.74 -9.93
N TYR A 25 3.49 -12.15 -9.83
CA TYR A 25 2.45 -12.28 -10.85
C TYR A 25 2.91 -11.73 -12.21
N LEU A 26 3.56 -10.56 -12.24
CA LEU A 26 4.07 -9.98 -13.49
C LEU A 26 5.13 -10.85 -14.16
N TYR A 27 5.93 -11.58 -13.38
CA TYR A 27 6.88 -12.59 -13.87
C TYR A 27 6.23 -13.92 -14.29
N GLY A 28 4.91 -14.06 -14.15
CA GLY A 28 4.16 -15.21 -14.65
C GLY A 28 3.92 -16.31 -13.62
N SER A 29 4.01 -16.03 -12.32
CA SER A 29 3.52 -16.96 -11.30
C SER A 29 1.99 -16.95 -11.24
N ASP A 30 1.39 -18.10 -10.93
CA ASP A 30 -0.05 -18.23 -10.63
C ASP A 30 -0.42 -17.68 -9.24
N THR A 31 0.28 -16.64 -8.77
CA THR A 31 0.03 -16.06 -7.46
C THR A 31 -1.36 -15.41 -7.45
N PRO A 32 -2.28 -15.82 -6.56
CA PRO A 32 -3.61 -15.25 -6.52
C PRO A 32 -3.54 -13.78 -6.08
N LEU A 33 -4.21 -12.92 -6.86
CA LEU A 33 -4.27 -11.46 -6.66
C LEU A 33 -5.58 -10.97 -6.00
N GLY A 34 -6.56 -11.84 -5.78
CA GLY A 34 -7.80 -11.47 -5.06
C GLY A 34 -7.67 -11.70 -3.54
N PRO A 35 -8.31 -10.89 -2.67
CA PRO A 35 -8.93 -9.56 -2.83
C PRO A 35 -7.93 -8.40 -2.64
N ILE A 36 -6.62 -8.68 -2.69
CA ILE A 36 -5.57 -7.74 -2.28
C ILE A 36 -5.38 -6.53 -3.19
N LEU A 37 -6.04 -6.48 -4.36
CA LEU A 37 -6.01 -5.30 -5.24
C LEU A 37 -6.98 -4.20 -4.81
N ASN A 38 -8.01 -4.52 -4.01
CA ASN A 38 -8.94 -3.51 -3.56
C ASN A 38 -8.39 -2.80 -2.31
N TYR A 39 -8.10 -1.50 -2.45
CA TYR A 39 -7.58 -0.66 -1.37
C TYR A 39 -8.52 -0.52 -0.17
N ARG A 40 -9.82 -0.85 -0.27
CA ARG A 40 -10.73 -0.83 0.89
C ARG A 40 -10.87 -2.18 1.59
N GLN A 41 -10.57 -3.27 0.88
CA GLN A 41 -10.72 -4.64 1.41
C GLN A 41 -9.39 -5.23 1.87
N CYS A 42 -8.28 -4.52 1.67
CA CYS A 42 -7.02 -4.90 2.27
C CYS A 42 -7.04 -4.48 3.76
N SER A 43 -6.52 -5.32 4.64
CA SER A 43 -6.54 -5.06 6.10
C SER A 43 -5.89 -3.73 6.53
N PHE A 44 -4.99 -3.17 5.71
CA PHE A 44 -4.43 -1.85 5.99
C PHE A 44 -5.38 -0.72 5.56
N GLY A 45 -6.06 -0.89 4.43
CA GLY A 45 -7.16 -0.03 4.01
C GLY A 45 -8.30 0.01 5.01
N GLU A 46 -8.75 -1.15 5.50
CA GLU A 46 -9.76 -1.24 6.57
C GLU A 46 -9.31 -0.40 7.79
N TRP A 47 -8.07 -0.56 8.23
CA TRP A 47 -7.53 0.26 9.32
C TRP A 47 -7.49 1.76 9.00
N ILE A 48 -7.09 2.16 7.78
CA ILE A 48 -7.07 3.57 7.36
C ILE A 48 -8.47 4.18 7.52
N TYR A 49 -9.51 3.51 7.00
CA TYR A 49 -10.86 4.07 7.01
C TYR A 49 -11.56 3.96 8.37
N ASP A 50 -11.39 2.86 9.09
CA ASP A 50 -12.10 2.62 10.35
C ASP A 50 -11.45 3.36 11.53
N VAL A 51 -10.11 3.49 11.52
CA VAL A 51 -9.35 4.02 12.65
C VAL A 51 -8.49 5.21 12.25
N GLY A 52 -7.67 5.09 11.21
CA GLY A 52 -6.64 6.05 10.85
C GLY A 52 -7.21 7.45 10.61
N LEU A 53 -8.15 7.57 9.67
CA LEU A 53 -8.79 8.83 9.31
C LEU A 53 -9.58 9.44 10.47
N THR A 54 -10.19 8.63 11.33
CA THR A 54 -10.93 9.13 12.51
C THR A 54 -9.99 9.65 13.58
N ARG A 55 -8.95 8.87 13.92
CA ARG A 55 -8.05 9.13 15.04
C ARG A 55 -7.01 10.21 14.73
N PHE A 56 -6.55 10.27 13.49
CA PHE A 56 -5.47 11.16 13.04
C PHE A 56 -5.96 12.17 11.99
N ASN A 57 -7.25 12.51 12.00
CA ASN A 57 -7.87 13.40 11.02
C ASN A 57 -7.18 14.77 10.90
N ASN A 58 -6.60 15.26 12.01
CA ASN A 58 -5.91 16.54 12.07
C ASN A 58 -4.49 16.50 11.50
N LEU A 59 -3.94 15.31 11.22
CA LEU A 59 -2.63 15.15 10.62
C LEU A 59 -2.77 15.11 9.10
N PRO A 60 -2.22 16.09 8.35
CA PRO A 60 -2.26 16.05 6.89
C PRO A 60 -1.57 14.81 6.31
N GLU A 61 -0.59 14.25 7.03
CA GLU A 61 0.06 12.99 6.66
C GLU A 61 -0.89 11.80 6.63
N MET A 62 -1.94 11.77 7.45
CA MET A 62 -2.93 10.69 7.44
C MET A 62 -3.79 10.74 6.17
N HIS A 63 -4.13 11.94 5.68
CA HIS A 63 -4.86 12.12 4.42
C HIS A 63 -3.99 11.78 3.22
N GLU A 64 -2.71 12.19 3.23
CA GLU A 64 -1.78 11.79 2.17
C GLU A 64 -1.53 10.28 2.19
N LEU A 65 -1.49 9.65 3.37
CA LEU A 65 -1.37 8.19 3.49
C LEU A 65 -2.56 7.47 2.83
N GLU A 66 -3.80 7.92 3.04
CA GLU A 66 -4.98 7.38 2.34
C GLU A 66 -4.83 7.50 0.82
N LYS A 67 -4.38 8.66 0.36
CA LYS A 67 -4.22 8.93 -1.07
C LYS A 67 -3.16 8.04 -1.69
N VAL A 68 -1.96 8.00 -1.13
CA VAL A 68 -0.86 7.16 -1.63
C VAL A 68 -1.21 5.67 -1.54
N HIS A 69 -1.96 5.28 -0.51
CA HIS A 69 -2.49 3.91 -0.40
C HIS A 69 -3.45 3.57 -1.54
N ARG A 70 -4.37 4.46 -1.92
CA ARG A 70 -5.20 4.26 -3.12
C ARG A 70 -4.33 4.20 -4.38
N ASP A 71 -3.39 5.13 -4.53
CA ASP A 71 -2.54 5.24 -5.72
C ASP A 71 -1.69 3.97 -5.97
N ILE A 72 -1.15 3.33 -4.91
CA ILE A 72 -0.39 2.08 -5.07
C ILE A 72 -1.26 0.91 -5.55
N HIS A 73 -2.51 0.85 -5.09
CA HIS A 73 -3.47 -0.17 -5.50
C HIS A 73 -3.93 0.04 -6.94
N ASP A 74 -4.27 1.27 -7.31
CA ASP A 74 -4.64 1.64 -8.68
C ASP A 74 -3.50 1.33 -9.66
N HIS A 75 -2.26 1.67 -9.28
CA HIS A 75 -1.08 1.35 -10.08
C HIS A 75 -0.86 -0.17 -10.20
N ALA A 76 -1.03 -0.94 -9.12
CA ALA A 76 -0.92 -2.39 -9.20
C ALA A 76 -1.97 -3.00 -10.14
N ILE A 77 -3.21 -2.53 -10.10
CA ILE A 77 -4.29 -2.94 -11.02
C ILE A 77 -3.88 -2.63 -12.47
N TYR A 78 -3.32 -1.44 -12.72
CA TYR A 78 -2.81 -1.06 -14.03
C TYR A 78 -1.73 -2.03 -14.54
N LEU A 79 -0.74 -2.40 -13.70
CA LEU A 79 0.30 -3.36 -14.11
C LEU A 79 -0.27 -4.76 -14.38
N VAL A 80 -1.23 -5.21 -13.58
CA VAL A 80 -1.92 -6.48 -13.78
C VAL A 80 -2.69 -6.50 -15.10
N ASN A 81 -3.40 -5.42 -15.42
CA ASN A 81 -4.12 -5.29 -16.69
C ASN A 81 -3.17 -5.30 -17.90
N LEU A 82 -2.01 -4.63 -17.80
CA LEU A 82 -0.97 -4.71 -18.83
C LEU A 82 -0.47 -6.15 -19.02
N LYS A 83 -0.23 -6.89 -17.92
CA LYS A 83 0.20 -8.29 -17.99
C LYS A 83 -0.85 -9.18 -18.65
N GLN A 84 -2.13 -8.99 -18.31
CA GLN A 84 -3.26 -9.75 -18.88
C GLN A 84 -3.49 -9.43 -20.36
N ALA A 85 -3.11 -8.23 -20.81
CA ALA A 85 -3.14 -7.82 -22.21
C ALA A 85 -1.86 -8.22 -22.99
N ASP A 86 -1.08 -9.18 -22.47
CA ASP A 86 0.20 -9.64 -23.02
C ASP A 86 1.30 -8.55 -23.11
N GLN A 87 1.09 -7.38 -22.51
CA GLN A 87 2.05 -6.26 -22.48
C GLN A 87 3.03 -6.39 -21.31
N THR A 88 3.64 -7.56 -21.16
CA THR A 88 4.51 -7.89 -20.00
C THR A 88 5.67 -6.90 -19.84
N GLU A 89 6.33 -6.48 -20.93
CA GLU A 89 7.44 -5.53 -20.86
C GLU A 89 7.01 -4.18 -20.27
N LYS A 90 5.86 -3.65 -20.70
CA LYS A 90 5.29 -2.40 -20.15
C LYS A 90 4.91 -2.57 -18.68
N ALA A 91 4.36 -3.72 -18.30
CA ALA A 91 4.01 -4.00 -16.92
C ALA A 91 5.25 -4.02 -16.02
N LEU A 92 6.32 -4.67 -16.46
CA LEU A 92 7.60 -4.70 -15.73
C LEU A 92 8.27 -3.33 -15.66
N ALA A 93 8.18 -2.52 -16.73
CA ALA A 93 8.67 -1.14 -16.74
C ALA A 93 7.96 -0.23 -15.73
N GLY A 94 6.75 -0.59 -15.28
CA GLY A 94 6.01 0.13 -14.24
C GLY A 94 6.38 -0.23 -12.80
N LEU A 95 7.22 -1.25 -12.57
CA LEU A 95 7.65 -1.65 -11.22
C LEU A 95 8.33 -0.53 -10.42
N PRO A 96 9.22 0.31 -10.98
CA PRO A 96 9.83 1.41 -10.22
C PRO A 96 8.82 2.38 -9.60
N GLN A 97 7.69 2.65 -10.28
CA GLN A 97 6.64 3.51 -9.73
C GLN A 97 5.92 2.84 -8.54
N LEU A 98 5.74 1.51 -8.60
CA LEU A 98 5.17 0.74 -7.49
C LEU A 98 6.08 0.81 -6.25
N GLU A 99 7.41 0.77 -6.47
CA GLU A 99 8.42 0.91 -5.42
C GLU A 99 8.35 2.29 -4.75
N ILE A 100 8.33 3.37 -5.54
CA ILE A 100 8.23 4.75 -5.04
C ILE A 100 6.98 4.96 -4.18
N LEU A 101 5.82 4.44 -4.63
CA LEU A 101 4.57 4.54 -3.88
C LEU A 101 4.65 3.76 -2.55
N ALA A 102 5.27 2.59 -2.54
CA ALA A 102 5.47 1.80 -1.32
C ALA A 102 6.38 2.52 -0.31
N GLU A 103 7.47 3.13 -0.78
CA GLU A 103 8.37 3.92 0.07
C GLU A 103 7.67 5.13 0.69
N ASN A 104 6.83 5.82 -0.08
CA ASN A 104 6.03 6.95 0.42
C ASN A 104 5.09 6.52 1.55
N ILE A 105 4.46 5.35 1.46
CA ILE A 105 3.61 4.81 2.54
C ILE A 105 4.41 4.61 3.82
N VAL A 106 5.59 3.97 3.73
CA VAL A 106 6.44 3.72 4.90
C VAL A 106 6.88 5.02 5.56
N LYS A 107 7.25 6.02 4.75
CA LYS A 107 7.64 7.35 5.24
C LYS A 107 6.49 8.06 5.95
N LEU A 108 5.29 8.05 5.36
CA LEU A 108 4.10 8.68 5.96
C LEU A 108 3.72 8.00 7.28
N LEU A 109 3.76 6.67 7.34
CA LEU A 109 3.52 5.91 8.57
C LEU A 109 4.50 6.32 9.69
N GLN A 110 5.79 6.47 9.36
CA GLN A 110 6.79 6.94 10.33
C GLN A 110 6.48 8.36 10.81
N GLN A 111 6.16 9.29 9.91
CA GLN A 111 5.81 10.68 10.27
C GLN A 111 4.58 10.76 11.17
N ILE A 112 3.54 9.96 10.87
CA ILE A 112 2.34 9.88 11.71
C ILE A 112 2.71 9.34 13.10
N GLN A 113 3.62 8.36 13.18
CA GLN A 113 4.02 7.74 14.44
C GLN A 113 4.71 8.76 15.34
N GLU A 114 5.71 9.45 14.79
CA GLU A 114 6.49 10.45 15.50
C GLU A 114 5.59 11.56 16.03
N LYS A 115 4.62 12.04 15.21
CA LYS A 115 3.67 13.06 15.64
C LYS A 115 2.67 12.55 16.68
N ALA A 116 2.22 11.31 16.57
CA ALA A 116 1.28 10.69 17.51
C ALA A 116 1.93 10.34 18.86
N GLU A 117 3.25 10.15 18.91
CA GLU A 117 4.00 9.94 20.16
C GLU A 117 4.32 11.26 20.89
N ILE A 118 4.31 12.39 20.17
CA ILE A 118 4.51 13.73 20.72
C ILE A 118 3.19 14.39 21.18
N SER A 119 2.04 13.87 20.73
CA SER A 119 0.69 14.37 21.03
C SER A 119 0.07 13.69 22.25
#